data_AF-A0A2L2Z3D1-F1
#
_entry.id   AF-A0A2L2Z3D1-F1
#
_cell.length_a   1.000
_cell.length_b   1.000
_cell.length_c   1.000
_cell.angle_alpha   90.00
_cell.angle_beta   90.00
_cell.angle_gamma   90.00
#
_symmetry.space_group_name_H-M   'P 1'
#
loop_
_entity.id
_entity.type
_entity.pdbx_description
1 polymer ?
#
loop_
_entity_poly.entity_id
_entity_poly.type
_entity_poly.pdbx_seq_one_letter_code
_entity_poly.pdbx_strand_id
1 'polypeptide(L)'
;MPVDVYKAPVSAPCRAVLMNAKMIGLDVNKKHVILAGGELLMPEYIRMNPQLAVPTIDDYGVYLWESRAICAYLVNKYSPDSPLYPKDP
;
A
#
# COMPACT_ATOMS: atom_id res chain seq x y z
N MET A 1 7.74 -5.26 12.54
CA MET A 1 6.35 -5.52 12.10
C MET A 1 6.25 -5.30 10.60
N PRO A 2 5.59 -6.18 9.86
CA PRO A 2 5.40 -6.01 8.42
C PRO A 2 4.54 -4.77 8.13
N VAL A 3 4.73 -4.15 6.96
CA VAL A 3 3.84 -3.07 6.48
C VAL A 3 2.44 -3.67 6.25
N ASP A 4 1.43 -3.06 6.85
CA ASP A 4 0.03 -3.46 6.64
C ASP A 4 -0.46 -2.88 5.31
N VAL A 5 -1.06 -3.72 4.46
CA VAL A 5 -1.60 -3.32 3.15
C VAL A 5 -3.07 -3.73 3.08
N TYR A 6 -3.95 -2.75 3.21
CA TYR A 6 -5.40 -2.89 3.02
C TYR A 6 -5.72 -3.01 1.54
N LYS A 7 -6.30 -4.14 1.13
CA LYS A 7 -6.47 -4.49 -0.28
C LYS A 7 -7.74 -5.26 -0.61
N ALA A 8 -8.19 -5.06 -1.84
CA ALA A 8 -9.16 -5.91 -2.51
C ALA A 8 -8.47 -6.67 -3.67
N PRO A 9 -8.58 -8.01 -3.78
CA PRO A 9 -7.92 -8.78 -4.85
C PRO A 9 -8.26 -8.31 -6.27
N VAL A 10 -9.49 -7.82 -6.46
CA VAL A 10 -9.99 -7.33 -7.76
C VAL A 10 -9.33 -6.03 -8.20
N SER A 11 -8.78 -5.25 -7.26
CA SER A 11 -8.24 -3.92 -7.51
C SER A 11 -6.86 -3.98 -8.19
N ALA A 12 -6.76 -3.39 -9.39
CA ALA A 12 -5.51 -3.24 -10.12
C ALA A 12 -4.42 -2.46 -9.34
N PRO A 13 -4.70 -1.29 -8.72
CA PRO A 13 -3.68 -0.57 -7.95
C PRO A 13 -3.19 -1.35 -6.73
N CYS A 14 -4.05 -2.18 -6.10
CA CYS A 14 -3.61 -3.09 -5.05
C CYS A 14 -2.59 -4.11 -5.57
N ARG A 15 -2.83 -4.70 -6.75
CA ARG A 15 -1.90 -5.65 -7.36
C ARG A 15 -0.56 -5.00 -7.69
N ALA A 16 -0.55 -3.73 -8.15
CA ALA A 16 0.67 -2.99 -8.41
C ALA A 16 1.55 -2.86 -7.16
N VAL A 17 0.96 -2.46 -6.02
CA VAL A 17 1.67 -2.36 -4.73
C VAL A 17 2.21 -3.72 -4.27
N LEU A 18 1.41 -4.78 -4.36
CA LEU A 18 1.84 -6.12 -3.95
C LEU A 18 2.95 -6.70 -4.85
N MET A 19 2.91 -6.43 -6.16
CA MET A 19 3.99 -6.81 -7.07
C MET A 19 5.27 -6.03 -6.77
N ASN A 20 5.16 -4.72 -6.53
CA ASN A 20 6.29 -3.86 -6.16
C ASN A 20 6.95 -4.35 -4.86
N ALA A 21 6.18 -4.61 -3.81
CA ALA A 21 6.69 -5.16 -2.55
C ALA A 21 7.41 -6.51 -2.76
N LYS A 22 6.82 -7.41 -3.57
CA LYS A 22 7.45 -8.70 -3.90
C LYS A 22 8.77 -8.53 -4.66
N MET A 23 8.85 -7.59 -5.61
CA MET A 23 10.05 -7.32 -6.39
C MET A 23 11.24 -6.84 -5.54
N ILE A 24 10.96 -6.12 -4.46
CA ILE A 24 12.00 -5.65 -3.51
C ILE A 24 12.21 -6.60 -2.33
N GLY A 25 11.58 -7.78 -2.33
CA GLY A 25 11.70 -8.76 -1.24
C GLY A 25 11.03 -8.34 0.07
N LEU A 26 10.14 -7.34 0.06
CA LEU A 26 9.44 -6.87 1.24
C LEU A 26 8.22 -7.76 1.53
N ASP A 27 8.24 -8.42 2.70
CA ASP A 27 7.06 -9.13 3.19
C ASP A 27 6.07 -8.14 3.81
N VAL A 28 4.82 -8.25 3.38
CA VAL A 28 3.74 -7.31 3.74
C VAL A 28 2.54 -8.07 4.29
N ASN A 29 1.91 -7.49 5.30
CA ASN A 29 0.71 -8.04 5.89
C ASN A 29 -0.52 -7.61 5.10
N LYS A 30 -1.12 -8.55 4.38
CA LYS A 30 -2.23 -8.28 3.47
C LYS A 30 -3.55 -8.28 4.24
N LYS A 31 -4.12 -7.11 4.51
CA LYS A 31 -5.44 -6.96 5.11
C LYS A 31 -6.50 -6.98 4.01
N HIS A 32 -7.37 -7.98 4.00
CA HIS A 32 -8.44 -8.04 3.01
C HIS A 32 -9.56 -7.07 3.38
N VAL A 33 -10.01 -6.29 2.39
CA VAL A 33 -11.17 -5.40 2.50
C VAL A 33 -12.23 -5.80 1.49
N ILE A 34 -13.48 -5.89 1.95
CA ILE A 34 -14.66 -6.07 1.09
C ILE A 34 -15.18 -4.69 0.68
N LEU A 35 -14.98 -4.32 -0.59
CA LEU A 35 -15.32 -2.98 -1.10
C LEU A 35 -16.79 -2.61 -0.93
N ALA A 36 -17.69 -3.56 -1.13
CA ALA A 36 -19.13 -3.36 -0.95
C ALA A 36 -19.61 -3.67 0.48
N GLY A 37 -18.69 -4.00 1.40
CA GLY A 37 -19.02 -4.44 2.77
C GLY A 37 -19.13 -3.30 3.79
N GLY A 38 -18.94 -2.04 3.37
CA GLY A 38 -18.99 -0.88 4.26
C GLY A 38 -17.75 -0.68 5.15
N GLU A 39 -16.77 -1.59 5.11
CA GLU A 39 -15.53 -1.50 5.89
C GLU A 39 -14.77 -0.18 5.68
N LEU A 40 -14.80 0.34 4.45
CA LEU A 40 -14.15 1.60 4.09
C LEU A 40 -14.80 2.82 4.77
N LEU A 41 -16.06 2.69 5.20
CA LEU A 41 -16.82 3.74 5.88
C LEU A 41 -16.64 3.72 7.39
N MET A 42 -15.93 2.74 7.93
CA MET A 42 -15.68 2.65 9.37
C MET A 42 -14.74 3.79 9.80
N PRO A 43 -14.99 4.45 10.95
CA PRO A 43 -14.16 5.56 11.42
C PRO A 43 -12.67 5.24 11.48
N GLU A 44 -12.33 3.99 11.80
CA GLU A 44 -10.94 3.50 11.86
C GLU A 44 -10.27 3.54 10.48
N TYR A 45 -11.00 3.21 9.42
CA TYR A 45 -10.49 3.26 8.04
C TYR A 45 -10.41 4.69 7.53
N ILE A 46 -11.44 5.51 7.80
CA ILE A 46 -11.49 6.93 7.41
C ILE A 46 -10.29 7.69 7.98
N ARG A 47 -9.89 7.39 9.22
CA ARG A 47 -8.72 8.00 9.86
C ARG A 47 -7.42 7.71 9.12
N MET A 48 -7.31 6.55 8.47
CA MET A 48 -6.14 6.20 7.65
C MET A 48 -6.25 6.76 6.23
N ASN A 49 -7.43 6.69 5.62
CA ASN A 49 -7.68 7.11 4.25
C ASN A 49 -9.09 7.74 4.12
N PRO A 50 -9.19 9.07 4.15
CA PRO A 50 -10.47 9.77 4.01
C PRO A 50 -11.06 9.70 2.59
N GLN A 51 -10.29 9.26 1.58
CA GLN A 51 -10.80 9.04 0.22
C GLN A 51 -11.50 7.68 0.04
N LEU A 52 -11.53 6.83 1.08
CA LEU A 52 -12.30 5.58 1.10
C LEU A 52 -11.92 4.64 -0.04
N ALA A 53 -10.62 4.53 -0.32
CA ALA A 53 -10.09 3.77 -1.45
C ALA A 53 -9.13 2.66 -0.98
N VAL A 54 -8.79 1.77 -1.91
CA VAL A 54 -7.70 0.80 -1.76
C VAL A 54 -6.76 0.91 -2.96
N PRO A 55 -5.44 0.67 -2.80
CA PRO A 55 -4.77 0.24 -1.57
C PRO A 55 -4.58 1.36 -0.55
N THR A 56 -4.57 1.01 0.73
CA THR A 56 -4.06 1.87 1.81
C THR A 56 -2.97 1.09 2.54
N ILE A 57 -1.87 1.73 2.90
CA ILE A 57 -0.85 1.12 3.77
C ILE A 57 -0.82 1.78 5.15
N ASP A 58 -0.42 1.00 6.14
CA ASP A 58 0.04 1.47 7.44
C ASP A 58 1.47 0.97 7.65
N ASP A 59 2.41 1.91 7.64
CA ASP A 59 3.81 1.66 7.88
C ASP A 59 4.25 2.37 9.19
N TYR A 60 3.94 1.73 10.32
CA TYR A 60 4.18 2.23 11.68
C TYR A 60 3.57 3.62 11.93
N GLY A 61 2.31 3.80 11.54
CA GLY A 61 1.56 5.06 11.71
C GLY A 61 1.73 6.04 10.55
N VAL A 62 2.54 5.70 9.53
CA VAL A 62 2.54 6.42 8.26
C VAL A 62 1.47 5.82 7.36
N TYR A 63 0.39 6.58 7.13
CA TYR A 63 -0.68 6.18 6.23
C TYR A 63 -0.49 6.78 4.84
N LEU A 64 -0.58 5.95 3.80
CA LEU A 64 -0.57 6.35 2.39
C LEU A 64 -1.61 5.52 1.61
N TRP A 65 -2.28 6.12 0.64
CA TRP A 65 -3.35 5.46 -0.13
C TRP A 65 -3.31 5.68 -1.64
N GLU A 66 -2.37 6.47 -2.14
CA GLU A 66 -2.13 6.60 -3.57
C GLU A 66 -1.14 5.54 -4.05
N SER A 67 -1.61 4.57 -4.84
CA SER A 67 -0.82 3.39 -5.21
C SER A 67 0.56 3.69 -5.81
N ARG A 68 0.68 4.73 -6.63
CA ARG A 68 1.98 5.14 -7.22
C ARG A 68 2.91 5.74 -6.17
N ALA A 69 2.36 6.56 -5.28
CA ALA A 69 3.11 7.12 -4.15
C ALA A 69 3.55 6.02 -3.19
N ILE A 70 2.69 5.03 -2.92
CA ILE A 70 3.01 3.84 -2.14
C ILE A 70 4.19 3.08 -2.78
N CYS A 71 4.13 2.77 -4.08
CA CYS A 71 5.23 2.06 -4.76
C CYS A 71 6.57 2.82 -4.64
N ALA A 72 6.56 4.13 -4.91
CA ALA A 72 7.77 4.95 -4.79
C ALA A 72 8.28 4.99 -3.33
N TYR A 73 7.37 5.14 -2.36
CA TYR A 73 7.69 5.13 -0.94
C TYR A 73 8.33 3.81 -0.49
N LEU A 74 7.74 2.68 -0.86
CA LEU A 74 8.25 1.36 -0.48
C LEU A 74 9.64 1.10 -1.05
N VAL A 75 9.88 1.44 -2.33
CA VAL A 75 11.22 1.31 -2.92
C VAL A 75 12.21 2.26 -2.23
N ASN A 76 11.87 3.54 -2.08
CA ASN A 76 12.76 4.52 -1.44
C ASN A 76 13.14 4.14 0.00
N LYS A 77 12.20 3.58 0.78
CA LYS A 77 12.42 3.26 2.20
C LYS A 77 13.10 1.90 2.41
N TYR A 78 12.69 0.87 1.66
CA TYR A 78 13.11 -0.51 1.91
C TYR A 78 14.11 -1.05 0.89
N SER A 79 14.27 -0.40 -0.25
CA SER A 79 15.20 -0.81 -1.30
C SER A 79 15.74 0.41 -2.08
N PRO A 80 16.39 1.37 -1.39
CA PRO A 80 16.75 2.67 -1.96
C PRO A 80 17.68 2.58 -3.17
N ASP A 81 18.43 1.50 -3.31
CA ASP A 81 19.38 1.29 -4.42
C ASP A 81 18.83 0.32 -5.48
N SER A 82 17.53 0.01 -5.41
CA SER A 82 16.86 -0.83 -6.39
C SER A 82 16.80 -0.15 -7.76
N PRO A 83 17.12 -0.86 -8.85
CA PRO A 83 16.91 -0.33 -10.20
C PRO A 83 15.42 -0.15 -10.54
N LEU A 84 14.50 -0.63 -9.69
CA LEU A 84 13.05 -0.49 -9.87
C LEU A 84 12.59 0.97 -9.77
N TYR A 85 13.34 1.82 -9.09
CA TYR A 85 13.07 3.27 -9.00
C TYR A 85 14.40 4.05 -9.03
N PRO A 86 14.94 4.33 -10.23
CA PRO A 86 16.24 4.98 -10.37
C PRO A 86 16.23 6.40 -9.78
N LYS A 87 17.38 6.84 -9.27
CA LYS A 87 17.58 8.17 -8.67
C LYS A 87 18.12 9.22 -9.65
N ASP A 88 18.45 8.81 -10.87
CA ASP A 88 18.88 9.71 -11.94
C ASP A 88 17.69 10.63 -12.32
N PRO A 89 17.81 11.97 -12.16
CA PRO A 89 16.71 12.90 -12.40
C PRO A 89 16.30 13.07 -13.87
#